data_AF-A0A1Y1SGE6-F1
#
_entry.id   AF-A0A1Y1SGE6-F1
#
_cell.length_a   1.000
_cell.length_b   1.000
_cell.length_c   1.000
_cell.angle_alpha   90.00
_cell.angle_beta   90.00
_cell.angle_gamma   90.00
#
_symmetry.space_group_name_H-M   'P 1'
#
loop_
_entity.id
_entity.type
_entity.pdbx_description
1 polymer ?
#
loop_
_entity_poly.entity_id
_entity_poly.type
_entity_poly.pdbx_seq_one_letter_code
_entity_poly.pdbx_strand_id
1 'polypeptide(L)'
;MDREQLARRLESLHQAALGGDWGEVEHGLQELDAAKTAAFAQGIRKMASDLYAEMRALQLDSRLARAAAEIPDACSRLDAVIELTEQAATRTLDLVEDSREHIVALQDMADEMAPGAAAEQLVERTATLRKNMSSLYEAQAYQDLSGQIIRRVMTMVGNLDTTLKDMLDLAGLSPATLDEPEDEALLGPAAGRTDNRPAASQDDADALLADLGI
;
A
#
# COMPACT_ATOMS: atom_id res chain seq x y z
N MET A 1 26.03 -41.08 -0.71
CA MET A 1 26.78 -42.29 -0.32
C MET A 1 25.78 -43.43 -0.28
N ASP A 2 25.91 -44.38 -1.20
CA ASP A 2 24.97 -45.50 -1.26
C ASP A 2 25.22 -46.49 -0.11
N ARG A 3 24.19 -47.25 0.27
CA ARG A 3 24.25 -48.21 1.40
C ARG A 3 25.42 -49.18 1.29
N GLU A 4 25.80 -49.55 0.07
CA GLU A 4 26.90 -50.47 -0.21
C GLU A 4 28.28 -49.85 0.06
N GLN A 5 28.45 -48.55 -0.20
CA GLN A 5 29.67 -47.81 0.12
C GLN A 5 29.81 -47.59 1.62
N LEU A 6 28.71 -47.29 2.32
CA LEU A 6 28.68 -47.19 3.78
C LEU A 6 29.11 -48.51 4.43
N ALA A 7 28.57 -49.63 3.97
CA ALA A 7 28.88 -50.96 4.51
C ALA A 7 30.37 -51.30 4.35
N ARG A 8 30.95 -51.07 3.17
CA ARG A 8 32.39 -51.28 2.92
C ARG A 8 33.26 -50.37 3.79
N ARG A 9 32.84 -49.11 4.02
CA ARG A 9 33.58 -48.17 4.88
C ARG A 9 33.54 -48.57 6.35
N LEU A 10 32.38 -49.01 6.84
CA LEU A 10 32.24 -49.53 8.20
C LEU A 10 33.04 -50.81 8.42
N GLU A 11 33.12 -51.68 7.42
CA GLU A 11 33.94 -52.90 7.47
C GLU A 11 35.44 -52.58 7.51
N SER A 12 35.90 -51.60 6.71
CA SER A 12 37.27 -51.09 6.76
C SER A 12 37.62 -50.50 8.13
N LEU A 13 36.74 -49.69 8.70
CA LEU A 13 36.89 -49.12 10.04
C LEU A 13 36.94 -50.20 11.14
N HIS A 14 36.11 -51.24 11.01
CA HIS A 14 36.11 -52.36 11.94
C HIS A 14 37.43 -53.15 11.89
N GLN A 15 37.98 -53.38 10.70
CA GLN A 15 39.27 -54.04 10.52
C GLN A 15 40.43 -53.19 11.08
N ALA A 16 40.43 -51.87 10.84
CA ALA A 16 41.42 -50.96 11.42
C ALA A 16 41.39 -50.95 12.96
N ALA A 17 40.19 -50.98 13.54
CA ALA A 17 40.00 -51.08 14.99
C ALA A 17 40.51 -52.41 15.58
N LEU A 18 40.31 -53.53 14.87
CA LEU A 18 40.85 -54.84 15.25
C LEU A 18 42.38 -54.90 15.13
N GLY A 19 42.96 -54.18 14.15
CA GLY A 19 44.39 -54.04 13.95
C GLY A 19 45.09 -53.07 14.92
N GLY A 20 44.33 -52.31 15.71
CA GLY A 20 44.85 -51.33 16.67
C GLY A 20 45.27 -49.98 16.06
N ASP A 21 44.99 -49.74 14.79
CA ASP A 21 45.31 -48.47 14.11
C ASP A 21 44.21 -47.44 14.35
N TRP A 22 44.25 -46.81 15.52
CA TRP A 22 43.28 -45.78 15.91
C TRP A 22 43.38 -44.50 15.06
N GLY A 23 44.52 -44.27 14.37
CA GLY A 23 44.66 -43.13 13.46
C GLY A 23 43.83 -43.30 12.20
N GLU A 24 43.82 -44.50 11.63
CA GLU A 24 42.95 -44.85 10.49
C GLU A 24 41.47 -44.86 10.87
N VAL A 25 41.14 -45.31 12.10
CA VAL A 25 39.76 -45.24 12.63
C VAL A 25 39.28 -43.79 12.77
N GLU A 26 40.09 -42.91 13.37
CA GLU A 26 39.74 -41.50 13.54
C GLU A 26 39.57 -40.81 12.18
N HIS A 27 40.48 -41.07 11.23
CA HIS A 27 40.38 -40.54 9.88
C HIS A 27 39.11 -41.00 9.16
N GLY A 28 38.81 -42.31 9.18
CA GLY A 28 37.62 -42.83 8.51
C GLY A 28 36.31 -42.38 9.17
N LEU A 29 36.30 -42.11 10.49
CA LEU A 29 35.17 -41.48 11.18
C LEU A 29 34.98 -40.03 10.76
N GLN A 30 36.06 -39.25 10.64
CA GLN A 30 36.02 -37.87 10.13
C GLN A 30 35.51 -37.81 8.69
N GLU A 31 35.94 -38.72 7.83
CA GLU A 31 35.44 -38.81 6.45
C GLU A 31 33.96 -39.17 6.41
N LEU A 32 33.49 -40.07 7.29
CA LEU A 32 32.08 -40.45 7.36
C LEU A 32 31.21 -39.29 7.85
N ASP A 33 31.68 -38.53 8.83
CA ASP A 33 31.01 -37.32 9.32
C ASP A 33 30.98 -36.22 8.26
N ALA A 34 32.11 -36.00 7.56
CA ALA A 34 32.18 -35.06 6.44
C ALA A 34 31.24 -35.47 5.29
N ALA A 35 31.21 -36.76 4.93
CA ALA A 35 30.32 -37.28 3.88
C ALA A 35 28.83 -37.13 4.26
N LYS A 36 28.48 -37.35 5.53
CA LYS A 36 27.12 -37.18 6.05
C LYS A 36 26.72 -35.69 6.05
N THR A 37 27.61 -34.82 6.49
CA THR A 37 27.40 -33.36 6.50
C THR A 37 27.24 -32.82 5.07
N ALA A 38 28.07 -33.27 4.13
CA ALA A 38 27.96 -32.91 2.72
C ALA A 38 26.64 -33.40 2.10
N ALA A 39 26.21 -34.63 2.40
CA ALA A 39 24.94 -35.17 1.94
C ALA A 39 23.74 -34.40 2.51
N PHE A 40 23.79 -34.01 3.78
CA PHE A 40 22.76 -33.19 4.42
C PHE A 40 22.66 -31.80 3.77
N ALA A 41 23.80 -31.13 3.59
CA ALA A 41 23.87 -29.82 2.91
C ALA A 41 23.35 -29.90 1.46
N GLN A 42 23.66 -30.99 0.74
CA GLN A 42 23.13 -31.23 -0.59
C GLN A 42 21.60 -31.44 -0.57
N GLY A 43 21.08 -32.15 0.43
CA GLY A 43 19.63 -32.31 0.63
C GLY A 43 18.91 -30.98 0.86
N ILE A 44 19.48 -30.11 1.70
CA ILE A 44 18.95 -28.75 1.91
C ILE A 44 18.95 -27.95 0.61
N ARG A 45 20.06 -27.95 -0.13
CA ARG A 45 20.15 -27.24 -1.42
C ARG A 45 19.13 -27.73 -2.43
N LYS A 46 18.93 -29.06 -2.50
CA LYS A 46 17.93 -29.65 -3.39
C LYS A 46 16.51 -29.23 -2.99
N MET A 47 16.14 -29.35 -1.70
CA MET A 47 14.82 -28.90 -1.22
C MET A 47 14.59 -27.41 -1.49
N ALA A 48 15.59 -26.56 -1.27
CA ALA A 48 15.50 -25.13 -1.57
C ALA A 48 15.28 -24.88 -3.08
N SER A 49 15.99 -25.62 -3.94
CA SER A 49 15.83 -25.54 -5.39
C SER A 49 14.47 -26.06 -5.87
N ASP A 50 13.97 -27.15 -5.29
CA ASP A 50 12.68 -27.75 -5.64
C ASP A 50 11.54 -26.81 -5.22
N LEU A 51 11.60 -26.23 -4.00
CA LEU A 51 10.67 -25.20 -3.54
C LEU A 51 10.69 -23.97 -4.46
N TYR A 52 11.88 -23.52 -4.85
CA TYR A 52 12.03 -22.39 -5.78
C TYR A 52 11.41 -22.69 -7.14
N ALA A 53 11.62 -23.89 -7.68
CA ALA A 53 11.03 -24.32 -8.95
C ALA A 53 9.50 -24.41 -8.88
N GLU A 54 8.94 -24.89 -7.77
CA GLU A 54 7.49 -24.93 -7.54
C GLU A 54 6.87 -23.53 -7.41
N MET A 55 7.51 -22.62 -6.66
CA MET A 55 7.08 -21.22 -6.57
C MET A 55 7.04 -20.54 -7.95
N ARG A 56 8.08 -20.78 -8.77
CA ARG A 56 8.17 -20.28 -10.15
C ARG A 56 7.09 -20.88 -11.05
N ALA A 57 6.80 -22.17 -10.92
CA ALA A 57 5.78 -22.88 -11.69
C ALA A 57 4.34 -22.40 -11.38
N LEU A 58 4.11 -21.86 -10.18
CA LEU A 58 2.82 -21.37 -9.72
C LEU A 58 2.39 -20.00 -10.31
N GLN A 59 3.18 -19.38 -11.21
CA GLN A 59 2.94 -18.02 -11.75
C GLN A 59 2.77 -16.94 -10.67
N LEU A 60 3.19 -17.23 -9.43
CA LEU A 60 3.21 -16.25 -8.35
C LEU A 60 4.06 -15.04 -8.78
N ASP A 61 5.15 -15.27 -9.50
CA ASP A 61 6.07 -14.26 -10.02
C ASP A 61 5.37 -13.15 -10.83
N SER A 62 4.48 -13.48 -11.77
CA SER A 62 3.87 -12.47 -12.64
C SER A 62 2.77 -11.67 -11.96
N ARG A 63 1.97 -12.32 -11.11
CA ARG A 63 0.92 -11.63 -10.35
C ARG A 63 1.48 -10.80 -9.21
N LEU A 64 2.49 -11.30 -8.50
CA LEU A 64 3.18 -10.56 -7.44
C LEU A 64 3.96 -9.38 -8.01
N ALA A 65 4.73 -9.57 -9.08
CA ALA A 65 5.47 -8.46 -9.66
C ALA A 65 4.53 -7.42 -10.30
N ARG A 66 3.38 -7.82 -10.86
CA ARG A 66 2.35 -6.86 -11.30
C ARG A 66 1.75 -6.08 -10.13
N ALA A 67 1.36 -6.75 -9.05
CA ALA A 67 0.85 -6.08 -7.85
C ALA A 67 1.89 -5.13 -7.26
N ALA A 68 3.16 -5.53 -7.18
CA ALA A 68 4.26 -4.67 -6.71
C ALA A 68 4.50 -3.45 -7.62
N ALA A 69 4.14 -3.53 -8.90
CA ALA A 69 4.20 -2.39 -9.83
C ALA A 69 2.99 -1.45 -9.70
N GLU A 70 1.80 -1.97 -9.43
CA GLU A 70 0.55 -1.19 -9.34
C GLU A 70 0.33 -0.53 -7.96
N ILE A 71 0.83 -1.13 -6.87
CA ILE A 71 0.64 -0.60 -5.50
C ILE A 71 1.18 0.83 -5.33
N PRO A 72 2.38 1.20 -5.82
CA PRO A 72 2.89 2.57 -5.69
C PRO A 72 2.02 3.63 -6.36
N ASP A 73 1.49 3.34 -7.56
CA ASP A 73 0.57 4.23 -8.27
C ASP A 73 -0.75 4.36 -7.49
N ALA A 74 -1.32 3.25 -7.02
CA ALA A 74 -2.52 3.27 -6.21
C ALA A 74 -2.35 4.08 -4.91
N CYS A 75 -1.22 3.96 -4.22
CA CYS A 75 -0.89 4.79 -3.05
C CYS A 75 -0.82 6.28 -3.42
N SER A 76 -0.15 6.63 -4.51
CA SER A 76 -0.04 8.03 -4.97
C SER A 76 -1.40 8.63 -5.33
N ARG A 77 -2.30 7.84 -5.94
CA ARG A 77 -3.68 8.26 -6.22
C ARG A 77 -4.49 8.44 -4.94
N LEU A 78 -4.31 7.57 -3.95
CA LEU A 78 -4.96 7.72 -2.64
C LEU A 78 -4.48 8.97 -1.89
N ASP A 79 -3.19 9.30 -1.98
CA ASP A 79 -2.64 10.57 -1.46
C ASP A 79 -3.34 11.78 -2.10
N ALA A 80 -3.47 11.79 -3.43
CA ALA A 80 -4.19 12.86 -4.13
C ALA A 80 -5.66 12.97 -3.70
N VAL A 81 -6.34 11.84 -3.46
CA VAL A 81 -7.72 11.82 -2.93
C VAL A 81 -7.77 12.38 -1.51
N ILE A 82 -6.82 12.06 -0.64
CA ILE A 82 -6.75 12.62 0.72
C ILE A 82 -6.58 14.15 0.63
N GLU A 83 -5.66 14.65 -0.19
CA GLU A 83 -5.44 16.09 -0.35
C GLU A 83 -6.69 16.81 -0.87
N LEU A 84 -7.31 16.28 -1.93
CA LEU A 84 -8.53 16.86 -2.51
C LEU A 84 -9.69 16.87 -1.51
N THR A 85 -9.85 15.80 -0.73
CA THR A 85 -10.89 15.72 0.30
C THR A 85 -10.61 16.64 1.49
N GLU A 86 -9.34 16.84 1.85
CA GLU A 86 -8.93 17.80 2.88
C GLU A 86 -9.18 19.25 2.43
N GLN A 87 -8.83 19.59 1.19
CA GLN A 87 -9.12 20.92 0.62
C GLN A 87 -10.62 21.20 0.52
N ALA A 88 -11.41 20.24 0.02
CA ALA A 88 -12.86 20.39 -0.09
C ALA A 88 -13.53 20.56 1.28
N ALA A 89 -13.03 19.85 2.29
CA ALA A 89 -13.49 19.97 3.66
C ALA A 89 -13.20 21.35 4.27
N THR A 90 -11.95 21.81 4.19
CA THR A 90 -11.56 23.15 4.64
C THR A 90 -12.41 24.21 3.94
N ARG A 91 -12.58 24.10 2.63
CA ARG A 91 -13.42 25.03 1.86
C ARG A 91 -14.88 25.02 2.33
N THR A 92 -15.40 23.86 2.69
CA THR A 92 -16.76 23.72 3.23
C THR A 92 -16.89 24.39 4.60
N LEU A 93 -15.89 24.25 5.48
CA LEU A 93 -15.87 24.92 6.78
C LEU A 93 -15.80 26.45 6.64
N ASP A 94 -14.96 26.96 5.74
CA ASP A 94 -14.88 28.39 5.45
C ASP A 94 -16.25 28.95 5.02
N LEU A 95 -16.95 28.23 4.12
CA LEU A 95 -18.28 28.62 3.65
C LEU A 95 -19.34 28.55 4.76
N VAL A 96 -19.22 27.58 5.69
CA VAL A 96 -20.11 27.48 6.86
C VAL A 96 -19.89 28.65 7.82
N GLU A 97 -18.65 29.05 8.05
CA GLU A 97 -18.29 30.19 8.89
C GLU A 97 -18.80 31.51 8.28
N ASP A 98 -18.52 31.75 7.01
CA ASP A 98 -19.03 32.90 6.24
C ASP A 98 -20.57 32.96 6.27
N SER A 99 -21.23 31.81 6.05
CA SER A 99 -22.69 31.71 6.13
C SER A 99 -23.22 32.02 7.53
N ARG A 100 -22.50 31.64 8.59
CA ARG A 100 -22.88 31.95 9.98
C ARG A 100 -22.81 33.45 10.27
N GLU A 101 -21.79 34.15 9.75
CA GLU A 101 -21.70 35.61 9.88
C GLU A 101 -22.90 36.30 9.21
N HIS A 102 -23.28 35.86 8.00
CA HIS A 102 -24.47 36.36 7.31
C HIS A 102 -25.77 36.05 8.06
N ILE A 103 -25.89 34.87 8.67
CA ILE A 103 -27.07 34.52 9.49
C ILE A 103 -27.17 35.44 10.70
N VAL A 104 -26.06 35.77 11.37
CA VAL A 104 -26.04 36.72 12.49
C VAL A 104 -26.47 38.11 12.03
N ALA A 105 -25.92 38.61 10.92
CA ALA A 105 -26.33 39.90 10.37
C ALA A 105 -27.83 39.94 10.02
N LEU A 106 -28.37 38.84 9.46
CA LEU A 106 -29.81 38.72 9.19
C LEU A 106 -30.67 38.69 10.46
N GLN A 107 -30.14 38.13 11.56
CA GLN A 107 -30.81 38.16 12.86
C GLN A 107 -30.84 39.56 13.44
N ASP A 108 -29.72 40.29 13.42
CA ASP A 108 -29.64 41.68 13.88
C ASP A 108 -30.62 42.57 13.09
N MET A 109 -30.67 42.40 11.76
CA MET A 109 -31.64 43.10 10.91
C MET A 109 -33.09 42.75 11.27
N ALA A 110 -33.37 41.50 11.63
CA ALA A 110 -34.71 41.05 12.04
C ALA A 110 -35.12 41.66 13.39
N ASP A 111 -34.18 41.78 14.32
CA ASP A 111 -34.40 42.36 15.65
C ASP A 111 -34.67 43.88 15.59
N GLU A 112 -34.10 44.56 14.59
CA GLU A 112 -34.37 45.99 14.33
C GLU A 112 -35.70 46.24 13.59
N MET A 113 -36.32 45.21 13.01
CA MET A 113 -37.61 45.34 12.31
C MET A 113 -38.77 45.61 13.29
N ALA A 114 -39.79 46.32 12.81
CA ALA A 114 -41.02 46.47 13.56
C ALA A 114 -41.65 45.07 13.83
N PRO A 115 -42.13 44.82 15.05
CA PRO A 115 -42.69 43.52 15.40
C PRO A 115 -43.88 43.17 14.50
N GLY A 116 -43.84 41.97 13.93
CA GLY A 116 -44.85 41.46 13.01
C GLY A 116 -44.47 40.11 12.44
N ALA A 117 -45.42 39.47 11.74
CA ALA A 117 -45.27 38.10 11.25
C ALA A 117 -44.05 37.89 10.33
N ALA A 118 -43.59 38.92 9.62
CA ALA A 118 -42.40 38.84 8.77
C ALA A 118 -41.10 38.76 9.59
N ALA A 119 -41.00 39.54 10.68
CA ALA A 119 -39.84 39.52 11.57
C ALA A 119 -39.77 38.17 12.32
N GLU A 120 -40.90 37.68 12.84
CA GLU A 120 -40.99 36.37 13.50
C GLU A 120 -40.57 35.22 12.57
N GLN A 121 -41.02 35.24 11.31
CA GLN A 121 -40.62 34.23 10.32
C GLN A 121 -39.12 34.30 9.98
N LEU A 122 -38.54 35.51 9.92
CA LEU A 122 -37.12 35.68 9.64
C LEU A 122 -36.25 35.17 10.79
N VAL A 123 -36.64 35.45 12.03
CA VAL A 123 -35.97 34.92 13.24
C VAL A 123 -36.02 33.38 13.28
N GLU A 124 -37.17 32.77 12.98
CA GLU A 124 -37.30 31.31 12.96
C GLU A 124 -36.45 30.66 11.86
N ARG A 125 -36.44 31.26 10.65
CA ARG A 125 -35.64 30.76 9.52
C ARG A 125 -34.14 30.86 9.79
N THR A 126 -33.68 31.99 10.31
CA THR A 126 -32.27 32.19 10.68
C THR A 126 -31.84 31.25 11.81
N ALA A 127 -32.70 31.00 12.80
CA ALA A 127 -32.45 29.99 13.83
C ALA A 127 -32.29 28.58 13.25
N THR A 128 -33.14 28.21 12.29
CA THR A 128 -33.05 26.92 11.58
C THR A 128 -31.76 26.81 10.76
N LEU A 129 -31.42 27.87 10.00
CA LEU A 129 -30.18 27.94 9.22
C LEU A 129 -28.94 27.80 10.11
N ARG A 130 -28.90 28.50 11.25
CA ARG A 130 -27.81 28.41 12.23
C ARG A 130 -27.65 27.00 12.77
N LYS A 131 -28.76 26.31 13.05
CA LYS A 131 -28.76 24.91 13.49
C LYS A 131 -28.18 24.00 12.41
N ASN A 132 -28.62 24.15 11.16
CA ASN A 132 -28.12 23.36 10.03
C ASN A 132 -26.62 23.57 9.81
N MET A 133 -26.14 24.81 9.87
CA MET A 133 -24.71 25.13 9.76
C MET A 133 -23.89 24.47 10.89
N SER A 134 -24.42 24.45 12.12
CA SER A 134 -23.78 23.74 13.24
C SER A 134 -23.71 22.24 13.01
N SER A 135 -24.78 21.63 12.50
CA SER A 135 -24.79 20.21 12.16
C SER A 135 -23.84 19.87 11.01
N LEU A 136 -23.67 20.77 10.04
CA LEU A 136 -22.70 20.60 8.95
C LEU A 136 -21.27 20.65 9.49
N TYR A 137 -20.98 21.63 10.34
CA TYR A 137 -19.69 21.75 11.02
C TYR A 137 -19.35 20.49 11.83
N GLU A 138 -20.32 19.96 12.60
CA GLU A 138 -20.15 18.71 13.35
C GLU A 138 -19.94 17.50 12.45
N ALA A 139 -20.70 17.39 11.35
CA ALA A 139 -20.55 16.28 10.39
C ALA A 139 -19.16 16.28 9.74
N GLN A 140 -18.57 17.46 9.53
CA GLN A 140 -17.23 17.57 8.94
C GLN A 140 -16.13 17.02 9.87
N ALA A 141 -16.35 16.94 11.18
CA ALA A 141 -15.39 16.34 12.11
C ALA A 141 -15.11 14.85 11.83
N TYR A 142 -15.99 14.15 11.11
CA TYR A 142 -15.73 12.77 10.66
C TYR A 142 -14.68 12.67 9.56
N GLN A 143 -14.42 13.75 8.82
CA GLN A 143 -13.41 13.76 7.76
C GLN A 143 -11.99 13.75 8.33
N ASP A 144 -11.72 14.39 9.47
CA ASP A 144 -10.44 14.26 10.19
C ASP A 144 -10.13 12.81 10.55
N LEU A 145 -11.14 12.10 11.07
CA LEU A 145 -10.99 10.69 11.44
C LEU A 145 -10.81 9.81 10.20
N SER A 146 -11.59 10.06 9.14
CA SER A 146 -11.50 9.29 7.88
C SER A 146 -10.15 9.49 7.20
N GLY A 147 -9.65 10.73 7.16
CA GLY A 147 -8.32 11.03 6.62
C GLY A 147 -7.19 10.34 7.40
N GLN A 148 -7.29 10.29 8.73
CA GLN A 148 -6.32 9.55 9.55
C GLN A 148 -6.36 8.03 9.29
N ILE A 149 -7.55 7.44 9.17
CA ILE A 149 -7.71 6.01 8.87
C ILE A 149 -7.11 5.69 7.49
N ILE A 150 -7.43 6.47 6.46
CA ILE A 150 -6.92 6.25 5.11
C ILE A 150 -5.38 6.38 5.10
N ARG A 151 -4.82 7.43 5.73
CA ARG A 151 -3.36 7.58 5.88
C ARG A 151 -2.72 6.34 6.53
N ARG A 152 -3.33 5.78 7.57
CA ARG A 152 -2.82 4.58 8.25
C ARG A 152 -2.91 3.32 7.39
N VAL A 153 -4.00 3.15 6.65
CA VAL A 153 -4.16 2.04 5.68
C VAL A 153 -3.11 2.15 4.58
N MET A 154 -2.89 3.35 4.07
CA MET A 154 -1.88 3.60 3.03
C MET A 154 -0.46 3.32 3.52
N THR A 155 -0.08 3.74 4.75
CA THR A 155 1.20 3.33 5.35
C THR A 155 1.31 1.80 5.43
N MET A 156 0.24 1.11 5.81
CA MET A 156 0.24 -0.35 5.90
C MET A 156 0.43 -1.01 4.53
N VAL A 157 -0.25 -0.50 3.49
CA VAL A 157 -0.11 -0.96 2.10
C VAL A 157 1.29 -0.66 1.56
N GLY A 158 1.86 0.50 1.87
CA GLY A 158 3.26 0.83 1.53
C GLY A 158 4.27 -0.10 2.20
N ASN A 159 4.03 -0.49 3.45
CA ASN A 159 4.89 -1.49 4.12
C ASN A 159 4.76 -2.89 3.48
N LEU A 160 3.56 -3.24 2.99
CA LEU A 160 3.35 -4.46 2.21
C LEU A 160 4.11 -4.41 0.88
N ASP A 161 4.12 -3.27 0.18
CA ASP A 161 4.90 -3.06 -1.04
C ASP A 161 6.39 -3.32 -0.81
N THR A 162 6.98 -2.73 0.24
CA THR A 162 8.39 -2.97 0.60
C THR A 162 8.65 -4.46 0.86
N THR A 163 7.77 -5.11 1.64
CA THR A 163 7.91 -6.54 1.94
C THR A 163 7.82 -7.41 0.68
N LEU A 164 6.92 -7.06 -0.24
CA LEU A 164 6.77 -7.76 -1.51
C LEU A 164 7.99 -7.56 -2.41
N LYS A 165 8.57 -6.36 -2.47
CA LYS A 165 9.81 -6.08 -3.19
C LYS A 165 10.99 -6.86 -2.62
N ASP A 166 11.15 -6.88 -1.30
CA ASP A 166 12.20 -7.66 -0.63
C ASP A 166 12.09 -9.17 -0.96
N MET A 167 10.87 -9.69 -1.02
CA MET A 167 10.62 -11.09 -1.41
C MET A 167 10.95 -11.36 -2.88
N LEU A 168 10.62 -10.43 -3.78
CA LEU A 168 10.94 -10.53 -5.20
C LEU A 168 12.46 -10.46 -5.43
N ASP A 169 13.16 -9.57 -4.73
CA ASP A 169 14.61 -9.42 -4.77
C ASP A 169 15.31 -10.69 -4.26
N LEU A 170 14.84 -11.26 -3.14
CA LEU A 170 15.37 -12.51 -2.59
C LEU A 170 15.15 -13.70 -3.54
N ALA A 171 14.05 -13.70 -4.28
CA ALA A 171 13.73 -14.70 -5.30
C ALA A 171 14.48 -14.48 -6.64
N GLY A 172 15.22 -13.37 -6.79
CA GLY A 172 15.88 -13.01 -8.04
C GLY A 172 14.90 -12.70 -9.18
N LEU A 173 13.66 -12.34 -8.84
CA LEU A 173 12.61 -12.00 -9.77
C LEU A 173 12.59 -10.49 -9.95
N SER A 174 13.14 -10.01 -11.07
CA SER A 174 13.04 -8.58 -11.39
C SER A 174 11.70 -8.30 -12.08
N PRO A 175 10.94 -7.27 -11.65
CA PRO A 175 9.73 -6.84 -12.35
C PRO A 175 10.00 -6.36 -13.78
N ALA A 176 11.27 -6.17 -14.18
CA ALA A 176 11.70 -5.76 -15.52
C ALA A 176 11.36 -6.76 -16.65
N THR A 177 10.89 -7.98 -16.34
CA THR A 177 10.44 -8.97 -17.35
C THR A 177 8.92 -9.01 -17.55
N LEU A 178 8.16 -8.13 -16.90
CA LEU A 178 6.74 -8.00 -17.16
C LEU A 178 6.52 -6.96 -18.25
N ASP A 179 5.89 -7.37 -19.35
CA ASP A 179 5.39 -6.44 -20.36
C ASP A 179 4.59 -5.33 -19.68
N GLU A 180 4.85 -4.08 -20.08
CA GLU A 180 4.10 -2.92 -19.62
C GLU A 180 2.60 -3.18 -19.80
N PRO A 181 1.76 -2.87 -18.81
CA PRO A 181 0.33 -3.05 -18.97
C PRO A 181 -0.14 -2.15 -20.12
N GLU A 182 -0.87 -2.73 -21.07
CA GLU A 182 -1.60 -1.96 -22.07
C GLU A 182 -2.47 -0.93 -21.32
N ASP A 183 -2.23 0.33 -21.67
CA ASP A 183 -2.84 1.55 -21.16
C ASP A 183 -4.39 1.44 -21.15
N GLU A 184 -4.97 0.92 -20.08
CA GLU A 184 -6.34 1.23 -19.74
C GLU A 184 -6.29 2.60 -19.05
N ALA A 185 -6.21 3.63 -19.88
CA ALA A 185 -6.18 5.04 -19.51
C ALA A 185 -7.46 5.39 -18.72
N LEU A 186 -7.46 5.05 -17.43
CA LEU A 186 -8.43 5.50 -16.45
C LEU A 186 -8.14 6.98 -16.24
N LEU A 187 -8.83 7.82 -17.01
CA LEU A 187 -8.80 9.28 -16.92
C LEU A 187 -9.10 9.72 -15.48
N GLY A 188 -8.03 10.02 -14.75
CA GLY A 188 -8.04 10.68 -13.46
C GLY A 188 -6.86 11.66 -13.40
N PRO A 189 -6.89 12.66 -12.49
CA PRO A 189 -5.90 13.73 -12.47
C PRO A 189 -4.43 13.27 -12.32
N ALA A 190 -4.22 12.02 -11.89
CA ALA A 190 -2.90 11.41 -11.71
C ALA A 190 -2.59 10.28 -12.73
N ALA A 191 -3.43 10.04 -13.74
CA ALA A 191 -3.17 8.99 -14.71
C ALA A 191 -2.06 9.40 -15.69
N GLY A 192 -0.86 8.85 -15.48
CA GLY A 192 0.17 8.73 -16.51
C GLY A 192 1.09 9.94 -16.72
N ARG A 193 1.68 10.53 -15.67
CA ARG A 193 2.62 11.66 -15.86
C ARG A 193 3.89 11.52 -15.03
N THR A 194 4.95 11.05 -15.68
CA THR A 194 6.34 11.08 -15.20
C THR A 194 7.03 12.44 -15.42
N ASP A 195 6.34 13.42 -16.01
CA ASP A 195 6.87 14.76 -16.25
C ASP A 195 6.36 15.76 -15.22
N ASN A 196 7.32 16.43 -14.56
CA ASN A 196 7.17 17.46 -13.52
C ASN A 196 6.55 18.78 -14.04
N ARG A 197 5.55 18.72 -14.93
CA ARG A 197 4.71 19.87 -15.28
C ARG A 197 3.56 19.96 -14.28
N PRO A 198 3.12 21.18 -13.91
CA PRO A 198 1.99 21.35 -13.00
C PRO A 198 0.80 20.51 -13.48
N ALA A 199 0.11 19.85 -12.55
CA ALA A 199 -1.18 19.22 -12.80
C ALA A 199 -2.08 20.20 -13.56
N ALA A 200 -2.96 19.67 -14.43
CA ALA A 200 -3.95 20.48 -15.12
C ALA A 200 -4.60 21.41 -14.09
N SER A 201 -4.35 22.70 -14.26
CA SER A 201 -4.71 23.71 -13.29
C SER A 201 -6.20 23.96 -13.37
N GLN A 202 -6.79 24.50 -12.31
CA GLN A 202 -8.20 24.88 -12.31
C GLN A 202 -8.54 25.84 -13.47
N ASP A 203 -7.56 26.62 -13.92
CA ASP A 203 -7.66 27.49 -15.11
C ASP A 203 -7.87 26.68 -16.42
N ASP A 204 -7.32 25.47 -16.52
CA ASP A 204 -7.50 24.59 -17.68
C ASP A 204 -8.89 23.94 -17.67
N ALA A 205 -9.44 23.65 -16.48
CA ALA A 205 -10.81 23.16 -16.33
C ALA A 205 -11.83 24.27 -16.65
N ASP A 206 -11.58 25.50 -16.17
CA ASP A 206 -12.42 26.67 -16.45
C ASP A 206 -12.38 27.06 -17.93
N ALA A 207 -11.23 26.90 -18.60
CA ALA A 207 -11.11 27.11 -20.04
C ALA A 207 -11.93 26.10 -20.87
N LEU A 208 -12.00 24.84 -20.43
CA LEU A 208 -12.82 23.81 -21.08
C LEU A 208 -14.32 24.03 -20.85
N LEU A 209 -14.72 24.54 -19.68
CA LEU A 209 -16.11 24.92 -19.40
C LEU A 209 -16.54 26.13 -20.23
N ALA A 210 -15.64 27.12 -20.39
CA ALA A 210 -15.87 28.28 -21.24
C ALA A 210 -16.05 27.92 -22.74
N ASP A 211 -15.34 26.90 -23.24
CA ASP A 211 -15.48 26.39 -24.61
C ASP A 211 -16.80 25.62 -24.83
N LEU A 212 -17.35 25.02 -23.77
CA LEU A 212 -18.67 24.38 -23.76
C LEU A 212 -19.85 25.36 -23.54
N GLY A 213 -19.56 26.63 -23.27
CA GLY A 213 -20.57 27.70 -23.21
C GLY A 213 -21.50 27.65 -21.99
N ILE A 214 -21.04 27.07 -20.88
CA ILE A 214 -21.69 27.10 -19.56
C ILE A 214 -20.76 27.70 -18.51
#